data_AF-A0A2S8BCQ7-F1
#
_entry.id   AF-A0A2S8BCQ7-F1
#
_cell.length_a   1.000
_cell.length_b   1.000
_cell.length_c   1.000
_cell.angle_alpha   90.00
_cell.angle_beta   90.00
_cell.angle_gamma   90.00
#
_symmetry.space_group_name_H-M   'P 1'
#
loop_
_entity.id
_entity.type
_entity.pdbx_description
1 polymer ?
#
loop_
_entity_poly.entity_id
_entity_poly.type
_entity_poly.pdbx_seq_one_letter_code
_entity_poly.pdbx_strand_id
1 'polypeptide(L)'
;MTATVESAPVSAPQPVGHLANEAQGINFWRHDRAFRDLMTRYLAPEVLTHLQPYFDRLGALAGGRLDELARLADRNPPILHPRDKFGRDEDWIEYHLSYREMETVAYQEFGMHAVTHRAGVLDWPDRLPPSVKFALQYLFGQAEFGLLCPVSGSDTSAYIIGRFGSTALQRYLLPRMLSQDPAALWKGAQFMTEKAGGSDVGAIETTAEPVGRNALGLEEWKLFGDKWFCSHTDARW
;
A
#
# COMPACT_ATOMS: atom_id res chain seq x y z
N MET A 1 31.31 -23.86 -2.85
CA MET A 1 31.72 -22.45 -2.92
C MET A 1 30.94 -21.80 -4.05
N THR A 2 29.76 -21.27 -3.75
CA THR A 2 28.94 -20.49 -4.68
C THR A 2 29.42 -19.04 -4.59
N ALA A 3 30.05 -18.56 -5.65
CA ALA A 3 30.50 -17.17 -5.74
C ALA A 3 29.27 -16.26 -5.87
N THR A 4 29.04 -15.43 -4.86
CA THR A 4 28.15 -14.28 -4.94
C THR A 4 28.76 -13.26 -5.88
N VAL A 5 28.12 -13.04 -7.03
CA VAL A 5 28.43 -11.91 -7.91
C VAL A 5 27.86 -10.67 -7.25
N GLU A 6 28.71 -9.90 -6.59
CA GLU A 6 28.38 -8.59 -6.06
C GLU A 6 28.31 -7.62 -7.26
N SER A 7 27.10 -7.18 -7.62
CA SER A 7 26.92 -6.17 -8.67
C SER A 7 27.41 -4.82 -8.17
N ALA A 8 28.40 -4.25 -8.86
CA ALA A 8 28.88 -2.90 -8.59
C ALA A 8 27.72 -1.89 -8.69
N PRO A 9 27.68 -0.84 -7.85
CA PRO A 9 26.67 0.20 -7.97
C PRO A 9 26.79 0.86 -9.34
N VAL A 10 25.74 0.73 -10.16
CA VAL A 10 25.65 1.43 -11.44
C VAL A 10 25.57 2.92 -11.14
N SER A 11 26.62 3.66 -11.48
CA SER A 11 26.57 5.12 -11.41
C SER A 11 25.56 5.62 -12.44
N ALA A 12 24.74 6.60 -12.07
CA ALA A 12 23.82 7.25 -13.01
C ALA A 12 24.57 7.70 -14.29
N PRO A 13 24.01 7.48 -15.48
CA PRO A 13 24.65 7.87 -16.73
C PRO A 13 24.93 9.38 -16.73
N GLN A 14 26.17 9.76 -17.10
CA GLN A 14 26.56 11.15 -17.27
C GLN A 14 25.78 11.76 -18.44
N PRO A 15 25.31 13.02 -18.33
CA PRO A 15 24.43 13.59 -19.33
C PRO A 15 25.23 13.95 -20.58
N VAL A 16 24.59 13.84 -21.74
CA VAL A 16 25.15 14.37 -22.99
C VAL A 16 24.87 15.87 -23.05
N GLY A 17 25.88 16.70 -22.82
CA GLY A 17 25.78 18.16 -22.94
C GLY A 17 25.03 18.84 -21.78
N HIS A 18 24.04 19.67 -22.08
CA HIS A 18 23.27 20.46 -21.09
C HIS A 18 22.01 19.75 -20.57
N LEU A 19 21.84 18.47 -20.86
CA LEU A 19 20.70 17.70 -20.39
C LEU A 19 20.84 17.40 -18.89
N ALA A 20 19.71 17.36 -18.19
CA ALA A 20 19.69 16.94 -16.79
C ALA A 20 20.02 15.44 -16.68
N ASN A 21 20.62 15.05 -15.56
CA ASN A 21 20.87 13.65 -15.25
C ASN A 21 19.56 12.89 -15.03
N GLU A 22 19.51 11.65 -15.47
CA GLU A 22 18.44 10.72 -15.10
C GLU A 22 18.60 10.30 -13.63
N ALA A 23 17.47 10.19 -12.94
CA ALA A 23 17.43 9.67 -11.56
C ALA A 23 17.42 8.13 -11.50
N GLN A 24 17.26 7.46 -12.64
CA GLN A 24 17.21 6.01 -12.72
C GLN A 24 18.55 5.38 -12.30
N GLY A 25 18.48 4.31 -11.50
CA GLY A 25 19.61 3.62 -10.88
C GLY A 25 20.10 4.24 -9.57
N ILE A 26 19.63 5.43 -9.18
CA ILE A 26 20.03 6.05 -7.91
C ILE A 26 19.37 5.32 -6.74
N ASN A 27 20.15 4.88 -5.76
CA ASN A 27 19.59 4.44 -4.49
C ASN A 27 19.16 5.67 -3.66
N PHE A 28 17.85 5.90 -3.56
CA PHE A 28 17.32 7.10 -2.91
C PHE A 28 17.59 7.16 -1.39
N TRP A 29 17.75 6.02 -0.71
CA TRP A 29 18.18 6.01 0.70
C TRP A 29 19.63 6.51 0.86
N ARG A 30 20.55 6.02 0.03
CA ARG A 30 21.96 6.43 0.08
C ARG A 30 22.14 7.89 -0.35
N HIS A 31 21.40 8.29 -1.38
CA HIS A 31 21.51 9.61 -2.00
C HIS A 31 20.95 10.73 -1.09
N ASP A 32 19.80 10.49 -0.45
CA ASP A 32 19.13 11.51 0.37
C ASP A 32 19.73 11.58 1.79
N ARG A 33 20.74 12.42 1.95
CA ARG A 33 21.33 12.70 3.26
C ARG A 33 20.31 13.30 4.23
N ALA A 34 19.44 14.20 3.78
CA ALA A 34 18.50 14.88 4.66
C ALA A 34 17.49 13.89 5.25
N PHE A 35 17.02 12.94 4.44
CA PHE A 35 16.17 11.85 4.90
C PHE A 35 16.89 10.95 5.92
N ARG A 36 18.15 10.56 5.66
CA ARG A 36 18.95 9.78 6.62
C ARG A 36 19.15 10.52 7.95
N ASP A 37 19.51 11.81 7.89
CA ASP A 37 19.67 12.66 9.07
C ASP A 37 18.33 12.75 9.85
N LEU A 38 17.19 12.84 9.16
CA LEU A 38 15.87 12.83 9.76
C LEU A 38 15.59 11.50 10.49
N MET A 39 15.94 10.36 9.91
CA MET A 39 15.73 9.06 10.54
C MET A 39 16.48 8.93 11.87
N THR A 40 17.68 9.51 11.99
CA THR A 40 18.43 9.54 13.27
C THR A 40 17.73 10.34 14.38
N ARG A 41 16.77 11.22 14.01
CA ARG A 41 15.99 12.02 14.96
C ARG A 41 14.69 11.35 15.38
N TYR A 42 14.07 10.58 14.49
CA TYR A 42 12.73 10.00 14.70
C TYR A 42 12.74 8.52 15.07
N LEU A 43 13.84 7.81 14.87
CA LEU A 43 13.97 6.39 15.18
C LEU A 43 14.96 6.18 16.30
N ALA A 44 14.62 5.26 17.21
CA ALA A 44 15.58 4.77 18.18
C ALA A 44 16.77 4.11 17.45
N PRO A 45 18.02 4.23 17.94
CA PRO A 45 19.20 3.73 17.25
C PRO A 45 19.09 2.26 16.84
N GLU A 46 18.56 1.41 17.70
CA GLU A 46 18.36 -0.02 17.46
C GLU A 46 17.36 -0.30 16.33
N VAL A 47 16.27 0.47 16.25
CA VAL A 47 15.29 0.38 15.17
C VAL A 47 15.92 0.83 13.85
N LEU A 48 16.66 1.94 13.87
CA LEU A 48 17.33 2.45 12.67
C LEU A 48 18.39 1.47 12.15
N THR A 49 19.23 0.92 13.03
CA THR A 49 20.24 -0.09 12.65
C THR A 49 19.58 -1.31 12.03
N HIS A 50 18.49 -1.80 12.61
CA HIS A 50 17.73 -2.93 12.04
C HIS A 50 17.11 -2.62 10.68
N LEU A 51 16.56 -1.41 10.52
CA LEU A 51 15.84 -1.02 9.31
C LEU A 51 16.74 -0.58 8.15
N GLN A 52 18.01 -0.25 8.42
CA GLN A 52 18.91 0.27 7.41
C GLN A 52 19.03 -0.60 6.15
N PRO A 53 19.16 -1.95 6.23
CA PRO A 53 19.12 -2.81 5.04
C PRO A 53 17.81 -2.74 4.25
N TYR A 54 16.67 -2.58 4.93
CA TYR A 54 15.36 -2.47 4.28
C TYR A 54 15.19 -1.11 3.59
N PHE A 55 15.61 -0.02 4.23
CA PHE A 55 15.64 1.30 3.60
C PHE A 55 16.59 1.33 2.40
N ASP A 56 17.76 0.71 2.52
CA ASP A 56 18.71 0.59 1.42
C ASP A 56 18.13 -0.17 0.23
N ARG A 57 17.49 -1.31 0.50
CA ARG A 57 16.80 -2.11 -0.52
C ARG A 57 15.66 -1.34 -1.17
N LEU A 58 14.79 -0.70 -0.39
CA LEU A 58 13.67 0.08 -0.92
C LEU A 58 14.16 1.28 -1.73
N GLY A 59 15.22 1.95 -1.28
CA GLY A 59 15.85 3.05 -2.01
C GLY A 59 16.42 2.61 -3.36
N ALA A 60 17.02 1.43 -3.45
CA ALA A 60 17.49 0.85 -4.71
C ALA A 60 16.32 0.43 -5.63
N LEU A 61 15.26 -0.16 -5.06
CA LEU A 61 14.05 -0.52 -5.79
C LEU A 61 13.38 0.72 -6.38
N ALA A 62 13.23 1.78 -5.60
CA ALA A 62 12.58 3.03 -6.00
C ALA A 62 13.30 3.71 -7.18
N GLY A 63 14.63 3.79 -7.17
CA GLY A 63 15.36 4.30 -8.34
C GLY A 63 15.50 3.31 -9.49
N GLY A 64 15.12 2.04 -9.31
CA GLY A 64 15.32 0.96 -10.28
C GLY A 64 14.01 0.28 -10.67
N ARG A 65 13.82 -0.96 -10.19
CA ARG A 65 12.70 -1.82 -10.61
C ARG A 65 11.33 -1.20 -10.38
N LEU A 66 11.09 -0.51 -9.25
CA LEU A 66 9.80 0.13 -8.99
C LEU A 66 9.52 1.26 -9.98
N ASP A 67 10.52 2.08 -10.34
CA ASP A 67 10.37 3.13 -11.36
C ASP A 67 10.04 2.55 -12.74
N GLU A 68 10.66 1.42 -13.13
CA GLU A 68 10.30 0.70 -14.36
C GLU A 68 8.84 0.22 -14.34
N LEU A 69 8.42 -0.38 -13.22
CA LEU A 69 7.07 -0.92 -13.04
C LEU A 69 6.02 0.20 -13.03
N ALA A 70 6.32 1.33 -12.38
CA ALA A 70 5.46 2.51 -12.32
C ALA A 70 5.20 3.07 -13.71
N ARG A 71 6.27 3.33 -14.49
CA ARG A 71 6.14 3.79 -15.88
C ARG A 71 5.34 2.83 -16.76
N LEU A 72 5.46 1.53 -16.51
CA LEU A 72 4.70 0.53 -17.25
C LEU A 72 3.23 0.49 -16.84
N ALA A 73 2.94 0.64 -15.54
CA ALA A 73 1.57 0.74 -15.03
C ALA A 73 0.86 2.01 -15.52
N ASP A 74 1.55 3.15 -15.57
CA ASP A 74 1.00 4.42 -16.09
C ASP A 74 0.60 4.31 -17.56
N ARG A 75 1.32 3.50 -18.35
CA ARG A 75 1.00 3.23 -19.77
C ARG A 75 -0.09 2.17 -19.95
N ASN A 76 -0.39 1.38 -18.91
CA ASN A 76 -1.36 0.29 -18.93
C ASN A 76 -2.34 0.45 -17.77
N PRO A 77 -3.20 1.49 -17.80
CA PRO A 77 -4.13 1.75 -16.71
C PRO A 77 -5.13 0.60 -16.54
N PRO A 78 -5.73 0.45 -15.34
CA PRO A 78 -6.72 -0.60 -15.10
C PRO A 78 -7.93 -0.48 -16.03
N ILE A 79 -8.48 -1.62 -16.46
CA ILE A 79 -9.62 -1.70 -17.38
C ILE A 79 -10.80 -2.32 -16.67
N LEU A 80 -11.94 -1.61 -16.64
CA LEU A 80 -13.20 -2.15 -16.14
C LEU A 80 -13.87 -3.01 -17.23
N HIS A 81 -14.25 -4.22 -16.85
CA HIS A 81 -15.04 -5.16 -17.64
C HIS A 81 -16.40 -5.36 -16.97
N PRO A 82 -17.46 -4.66 -17.42
CA PRO A 82 -18.76 -4.72 -16.73
C PRO A 82 -19.49 -6.05 -16.92
N ARG A 83 -19.27 -6.68 -18.08
CA ARG A 83 -19.96 -7.90 -18.48
C ARG A 83 -18.99 -8.95 -18.99
N ASP A 84 -19.37 -10.20 -18.83
CA ASP A 84 -18.66 -11.32 -19.40
C ASP A 84 -18.98 -11.52 -20.90
N LYS A 85 -18.32 -12.50 -21.52
CA LYS A 85 -18.53 -12.84 -22.94
C LYS A 85 -19.94 -13.35 -23.29
N PHE A 86 -20.78 -13.64 -22.29
CA PHE A 86 -22.16 -14.09 -22.46
C PHE A 86 -23.18 -12.99 -22.13
N GLY A 87 -22.72 -11.78 -21.77
CA GLY A 87 -23.58 -10.64 -21.43
C GLY A 87 -24.14 -10.68 -20.00
N ARG A 88 -23.53 -11.44 -19.09
CA ARG A 88 -23.86 -11.44 -17.65
C ARG A 88 -23.07 -10.33 -16.96
N ASP A 89 -23.70 -9.64 -16.02
CA ASP A 89 -23.05 -8.59 -15.23
C ASP A 89 -22.06 -9.26 -14.25
N GLU A 90 -20.80 -8.80 -14.24
CA GLU A 90 -19.71 -9.39 -13.44
C GLU A 90 -18.81 -8.32 -12.78
N ASP A 91 -18.67 -7.14 -13.39
CA ASP A 91 -17.89 -6.00 -12.88
C ASP A 91 -16.51 -6.37 -12.31
N TRP A 92 -15.55 -6.70 -13.18
CA TRP A 92 -14.17 -6.98 -12.76
C TRP A 92 -13.18 -5.99 -13.38
N ILE A 93 -12.07 -5.78 -12.67
CA ILE A 93 -11.03 -4.85 -13.10
C ILE A 93 -9.77 -5.63 -13.47
N GLU A 94 -9.34 -5.46 -14.71
CA GLU A 94 -8.06 -5.96 -15.20
C GLU A 94 -6.95 -5.00 -14.80
N TYR A 95 -5.91 -5.55 -14.19
CA TYR A 95 -4.70 -4.81 -13.85
C TYR A 95 -3.52 -5.40 -14.60
N HIS A 96 -2.68 -4.53 -15.14
CA HIS A 96 -1.42 -4.93 -15.73
C HIS A 96 -0.51 -5.60 -14.67
N LEU A 97 0.28 -6.59 -15.07
CA LEU A 97 1.13 -7.35 -14.15
C LEU A 97 2.15 -6.47 -13.40
N SER A 98 2.56 -5.34 -13.99
CA SER A 98 3.45 -4.40 -13.31
C SER A 98 2.83 -3.81 -12.05
N TYR A 99 1.52 -3.52 -12.05
CA TYR A 99 0.81 -3.07 -10.87
C TYR A 99 0.79 -4.14 -9.77
N ARG A 100 0.59 -5.41 -10.16
CA ARG A 100 0.59 -6.55 -9.22
C ARG A 100 1.98 -6.81 -8.63
N GLU A 101 3.05 -6.59 -9.39
CA GLU A 101 4.42 -6.68 -8.87
C GLU A 101 4.71 -5.57 -7.85
N MET A 102 4.24 -4.34 -8.09
CA MET A 102 4.35 -3.25 -7.11
C MET A 102 3.54 -3.53 -5.83
N GLU A 103 2.36 -4.16 -5.95
CA GLU A 103 1.59 -4.66 -4.79
C GLU A 103 2.38 -5.69 -3.98
N THR A 104 3.10 -6.60 -4.63
CA THR A 104 3.97 -7.57 -3.94
C THR A 104 5.03 -6.85 -3.11
N VAL A 105 5.71 -5.84 -3.67
CA VAL A 105 6.70 -5.06 -2.92
C VAL A 105 6.05 -4.37 -1.72
N ALA A 106 4.97 -3.61 -1.93
CA ALA A 106 4.36 -2.82 -0.86
C ALA A 106 3.72 -3.67 0.25
N TYR A 107 2.88 -4.65 -0.12
CA TYR A 107 2.10 -5.44 0.83
C TYR A 107 2.84 -6.67 1.35
N GLN A 108 3.56 -7.42 0.51
CA GLN A 108 4.10 -8.73 0.91
C GLN A 108 5.53 -8.59 1.43
N GLU A 109 6.38 -7.82 0.75
CA GLU A 109 7.79 -7.71 1.14
C GLU A 109 8.00 -6.69 2.26
N PHE A 110 7.42 -5.48 2.12
CA PHE A 110 7.61 -4.41 3.09
C PHE A 110 6.49 -4.30 4.14
N GLY A 111 5.36 -4.98 3.92
CA GLY A 111 4.23 -5.00 4.86
C GLY A 111 3.76 -3.59 5.23
N MET A 112 3.79 -2.65 4.28
CA MET A 112 3.62 -1.21 4.55
C MET A 112 2.27 -0.89 5.22
N HIS A 113 1.24 -1.68 4.95
CA HIS A 113 -0.10 -1.57 5.55
C HIS A 113 -0.16 -2.12 6.98
N ALA A 114 0.76 -3.00 7.37
CA ALA A 114 0.72 -3.75 8.63
C ALA A 114 1.82 -3.36 9.62
N VAL A 115 2.86 -2.65 9.16
CA VAL A 115 4.12 -2.39 9.88
C VAL A 115 3.93 -1.70 11.25
N THR A 116 2.86 -0.92 11.42
CA THR A 116 2.55 -0.25 12.70
C THR A 116 1.49 -0.97 13.55
N HIS A 117 0.91 -2.04 13.04
CA HIS A 117 -0.24 -2.72 13.64
C HIS A 117 0.08 -4.08 14.25
N ARG A 118 1.14 -4.75 13.80
CA ARG A 118 1.54 -6.05 14.33
C ARG A 118 3.06 -6.24 14.36
N ALA A 119 3.47 -7.19 15.18
CA ALA A 119 4.84 -7.70 15.22
C ALA A 119 5.19 -8.53 13.96
N GLY A 120 6.49 -8.75 13.76
CA GLY A 120 7.06 -9.63 12.74
C GLY A 120 7.14 -9.02 11.34
N VAL A 121 6.72 -7.76 11.16
CA VAL A 121 6.90 -7.05 9.89
C VAL A 121 8.35 -6.57 9.79
N LEU A 122 9.00 -6.80 8.65
CA LEU A 122 10.44 -6.55 8.46
C LEU A 122 11.31 -7.23 9.54
N ASP A 123 10.92 -8.44 9.96
CA ASP A 123 11.61 -9.23 10.98
C ASP A 123 11.80 -8.51 12.34
N TRP A 124 11.00 -7.47 12.62
CA TRP A 124 11.03 -6.76 13.90
C TRP A 124 10.11 -7.45 14.91
N PRO A 125 10.54 -7.69 16.17
CA PRO A 125 9.78 -8.50 17.14
C PRO A 125 8.51 -7.83 17.68
N ASP A 126 8.32 -6.53 17.46
CA ASP A 126 7.16 -5.77 17.95
C ASP A 126 6.57 -4.91 16.82
N ARG A 127 5.60 -4.05 17.13
CA ARG A 127 5.09 -3.02 16.21
C ARG A 127 6.16 -1.95 16.02
N LEU A 128 6.38 -1.53 14.77
CA LEU A 128 7.27 -0.42 14.46
C LEU A 128 6.54 0.93 14.63
N PRO A 129 7.25 2.00 15.00
CA PRO A 129 6.63 3.30 15.21
C PRO A 129 6.09 3.89 13.90
N PRO A 130 5.08 4.78 13.93
CA PRO A 130 4.50 5.40 12.73
C PRO A 130 5.51 6.09 11.81
N SER A 131 6.61 6.60 12.34
CA SER A 131 7.72 7.18 11.57
C SER A 131 8.30 6.19 10.54
N VAL A 132 8.32 4.90 10.84
CA VAL A 132 8.79 3.86 9.90
C VAL A 132 7.84 3.72 8.71
N LYS A 133 6.52 3.72 8.95
CA LYS A 133 5.53 3.68 7.86
C LYS A 133 5.76 4.84 6.89
N PHE A 134 5.91 6.05 7.42
CA PHE A 134 6.12 7.24 6.58
C PHE A 134 7.49 7.23 5.89
N ALA A 135 8.53 6.67 6.52
CA ALA A 135 9.83 6.47 5.89
C ALA A 135 9.76 5.53 4.67
N LEU A 136 9.03 4.41 4.80
CA LEU A 136 8.80 3.49 3.69
C LEU A 136 7.96 4.13 2.58
N GLN A 137 6.86 4.83 2.94
CA GLN A 137 6.02 5.53 1.98
C GLN A 137 6.77 6.67 1.27
N TYR A 138 7.65 7.38 1.97
CA TYR A 138 8.49 8.42 1.38
C TYR A 138 9.41 7.85 0.30
N LEU A 139 10.12 6.74 0.58
CA LEU A 139 10.99 6.10 -0.40
C LEU A 139 10.22 5.49 -1.56
N PHE A 140 9.13 4.75 -1.28
CA PHE A 140 8.28 4.13 -2.30
C PHE A 140 7.65 5.18 -3.23
N GLY A 141 7.15 6.27 -2.64
CA GLY A 141 6.52 7.40 -3.31
C GLY A 141 7.42 8.18 -4.27
N GLN A 142 8.75 8.02 -4.19
CA GLN A 142 9.67 8.60 -5.18
C GLN A 142 9.53 7.93 -6.55
N ALA A 143 9.08 6.68 -6.60
CA ALA A 143 8.90 5.91 -7.82
C ALA A 143 7.44 5.81 -8.23
N GLU A 144 6.56 5.52 -7.27
CA GLU A 144 5.15 5.27 -7.50
C GLU A 144 4.33 5.85 -6.34
N PHE A 145 3.39 6.75 -6.65
CA PHE A 145 2.56 7.41 -5.64
C PHE A 145 1.11 6.90 -5.60
N GLY A 146 0.58 6.37 -6.71
CA GLY A 146 -0.80 5.92 -6.83
C GLY A 146 -1.15 4.74 -5.91
N LEU A 147 -0.25 3.77 -5.74
CA LEU A 147 -0.40 2.61 -4.86
C LEU A 147 -0.32 2.96 -3.38
N LEU A 148 0.23 4.13 -3.02
CA LEU A 148 0.17 4.60 -1.63
C LEU A 148 -1.26 4.86 -1.17
N CYS A 149 -2.20 5.15 -2.08
CA CYS A 149 -3.62 5.28 -1.76
C CYS A 149 -4.21 3.99 -1.16
N PRO A 150 -4.19 2.83 -1.86
CA PRO A 150 -4.73 1.59 -1.30
C PRO A 150 -3.95 1.08 -0.07
N VAL A 151 -2.63 1.29 -0.01
CA VAL A 151 -1.83 0.96 1.17
C VAL A 151 -2.30 1.75 2.38
N SER A 152 -2.50 3.06 2.22
CA SER A 152 -2.98 3.95 3.29
C SER A 152 -4.43 3.70 3.68
N GLY A 153 -5.28 3.35 2.69
CA GLY A 153 -6.65 2.93 2.93
C GLY A 153 -6.72 1.65 3.77
N SER A 154 -5.90 0.65 3.43
CA SER A 154 -5.79 -0.61 4.19
C SER A 154 -5.29 -0.39 5.62
N ASP A 155 -4.21 0.38 5.78
CA ASP A 155 -3.63 0.77 7.08
C ASP A 155 -4.65 1.49 7.97
N THR A 156 -5.33 2.51 7.43
CA THR A 156 -6.29 3.30 8.19
C THR A 156 -7.56 2.50 8.53
N SER A 157 -8.02 1.64 7.62
CA SER A 157 -9.16 0.76 7.90
C SER A 157 -8.84 -0.24 9.01
N ALA A 158 -7.63 -0.83 9.01
CA ALA A 158 -7.18 -1.70 10.10
C ALA A 158 -7.09 -0.93 11.44
N TYR A 159 -6.59 0.30 11.41
CA TYR A 159 -6.56 1.18 12.59
C TYR A 159 -7.97 1.44 13.15
N ILE A 160 -8.94 1.82 12.31
CA ILE A 160 -10.32 2.10 12.72
C ILE A 160 -10.96 0.85 13.33
N ILE A 161 -10.79 -0.31 12.71
CA ILE A 161 -11.33 -1.58 13.22
C ILE A 161 -10.67 -1.96 14.55
N GLY A 162 -9.34 -1.83 14.66
CA GLY A 162 -8.64 -2.14 15.90
C GLY A 162 -9.00 -1.21 17.06
N ARG A 163 -9.35 0.04 16.76
CA ARG A 163 -9.69 1.05 17.78
C ARG A 163 -11.17 1.05 18.18
N PHE A 164 -12.08 0.86 17.22
CA PHE A 164 -13.51 1.07 17.43
C PHE A 164 -14.36 -0.18 17.15
N GLY A 165 -13.79 -1.20 16.50
CA GLY A 165 -14.49 -2.45 16.23
C GLY A 165 -14.69 -3.29 17.49
N SER A 166 -15.77 -4.07 17.53
CA SER A 166 -16.01 -5.04 18.60
C SER A 166 -14.93 -6.14 18.61
N THR A 167 -14.74 -6.83 19.74
CA THR A 167 -13.77 -7.93 19.83
C THR A 167 -14.05 -9.05 18.82
N ALA A 168 -15.32 -9.26 18.46
CA ALA A 168 -15.69 -10.22 17.43
C ALA A 168 -15.26 -9.74 16.03
N LEU A 169 -15.48 -8.45 15.72
CA LEU A 169 -15.08 -7.86 14.44
C LEU A 169 -13.56 -7.83 14.29
N GLN A 170 -12.84 -7.47 15.35
CA GLN A 170 -11.37 -7.46 15.36
C GLN A 170 -10.80 -8.86 15.11
N ARG A 171 -11.35 -9.90 15.78
CA ARG A 171 -10.94 -11.30 15.57
C ARG A 171 -11.25 -11.81 14.16
N TYR A 172 -12.29 -11.27 13.53
CA TYR A 172 -12.65 -11.61 12.17
C TYR A 172 -11.78 -10.88 11.14
N LEU A 173 -11.68 -9.56 11.18
CA LEU A 173 -11.06 -8.79 10.10
C LEU A 173 -9.54 -8.65 10.22
N LEU A 174 -9.01 -8.33 11.41
CA LEU A 174 -7.60 -7.95 11.55
C LEU A 174 -6.60 -9.01 11.10
N PRO A 175 -6.78 -10.33 11.35
CA PRO A 175 -5.83 -11.33 10.87
C PRO A 175 -5.67 -11.33 9.34
N ARG A 176 -6.76 -11.04 8.60
CA ARG A 176 -6.77 -10.98 7.13
C ARG A 176 -6.24 -9.65 6.63
N MET A 177 -6.65 -8.56 7.27
CA MET A 177 -6.23 -7.20 6.88
C MET A 177 -4.75 -6.93 7.13
N LEU A 178 -4.17 -7.57 8.15
CA LEU A 178 -2.75 -7.39 8.50
C LEU A 178 -1.84 -8.47 7.91
N SER A 179 -2.39 -9.40 7.12
CA SER A 179 -1.61 -10.46 6.49
C SER A 179 -0.60 -9.90 5.48
N GLN A 180 0.57 -10.53 5.35
CA GLN A 180 1.48 -10.33 4.21
C GLN A 180 1.39 -11.50 3.21
N ASP A 181 0.59 -12.53 3.51
CA ASP A 181 0.29 -13.61 2.57
C ASP A 181 -0.81 -13.15 1.59
N PRO A 182 -0.52 -13.08 0.28
CA PRO A 182 -1.48 -12.64 -0.73
C PRO A 182 -2.75 -13.49 -0.79
N ALA A 183 -2.69 -14.77 -0.41
CA ALA A 183 -3.87 -15.64 -0.39
C ALA A 183 -4.84 -15.30 0.74
N ALA A 184 -4.34 -14.68 1.82
CA ALA A 184 -5.11 -14.33 3.01
C ALA A 184 -5.37 -12.82 3.15
N LEU A 185 -4.63 -11.98 2.42
CA LEU A 185 -4.69 -10.53 2.52
C LEU A 185 -6.04 -9.97 2.06
N TRP A 186 -6.71 -9.27 2.96
CA TRP A 186 -7.87 -8.44 2.69
C TRP A 186 -7.46 -6.97 2.71
N LYS A 187 -7.74 -6.24 1.62
CA LYS A 187 -7.33 -4.85 1.47
C LYS A 187 -8.49 -3.93 1.87
N GLY A 188 -8.18 -2.77 2.42
CA GLY A 188 -9.20 -1.79 2.83
C GLY A 188 -9.48 -0.77 1.75
N ALA A 189 -10.75 -0.40 1.59
CA ALA A 189 -11.19 0.72 0.78
C ALA A 189 -12.04 1.69 1.61
N GLN A 190 -12.16 2.94 1.17
CA GLN A 190 -12.90 3.99 1.87
C GLN A 190 -13.80 4.74 0.88
N PHE A 191 -15.10 4.44 0.90
CA PHE A 191 -16.08 5.02 -0.01
C PHE A 191 -16.92 6.08 0.70
N MET A 192 -16.33 7.25 0.89
CA MET A 192 -16.97 8.36 1.61
C MET A 192 -17.75 9.28 0.67
N THR A 193 -17.14 9.66 -0.46
CA THR A 193 -17.67 10.69 -1.36
C THR A 193 -18.89 10.22 -2.13
N GLU A 194 -19.92 11.06 -2.15
CA GLU A 194 -21.14 10.91 -2.95
C GLU A 194 -21.34 12.15 -3.84
N LYS A 195 -22.30 12.10 -4.78
CA LYS A 195 -22.64 13.26 -5.62
C LYS A 195 -23.06 14.46 -4.77
N ALA A 196 -23.77 14.22 -3.67
CA ALA A 196 -24.26 15.22 -2.75
C ALA A 196 -23.14 15.89 -1.91
N GLY A 197 -22.01 15.21 -1.69
CA GLY A 197 -20.93 15.75 -0.86
C GLY A 197 -19.67 14.89 -0.81
N GLY A 198 -18.52 15.56 -0.90
CA GLY A 198 -17.20 14.98 -0.61
C GLY A 198 -16.53 15.67 0.57
N SER A 199 -16.46 17.00 0.56
CA SER A 199 -15.97 17.79 1.71
C SER A 199 -16.97 17.79 2.86
N ASP A 200 -18.27 17.88 2.55
CA ASP A 200 -19.35 17.76 3.52
C ASP A 200 -19.95 16.36 3.46
N VAL A 201 -19.41 15.46 4.29
CA VAL A 201 -19.92 14.09 4.44
C VAL A 201 -21.20 14.01 5.28
N GLY A 202 -21.67 15.13 5.85
CA GLY A 202 -22.97 15.21 6.52
C GLY A 202 -24.15 15.18 5.54
N ALA A 203 -23.89 15.50 4.27
CA ALA A 203 -24.88 15.52 3.19
C ALA A 203 -25.01 14.18 2.44
N ILE A 204 -24.38 13.09 2.91
CA ILE A 204 -24.47 11.78 2.25
C ILE A 204 -25.91 11.24 2.29
N GLU A 205 -26.29 10.56 1.21
CA GLU A 205 -27.62 10.02 0.97
C GLU A 205 -27.67 8.51 1.16
N THR A 206 -26.52 7.81 1.20
CA THR A 206 -26.50 6.36 1.45
C THR A 206 -27.21 6.00 2.76
N THR A 207 -28.22 5.14 2.68
CA THR A 207 -28.94 4.61 3.83
C THR A 207 -28.49 3.20 4.17
N ALA A 208 -28.73 2.79 5.43
CA ALA A 208 -28.43 1.46 5.92
C ALA A 208 -29.65 0.83 6.59
N GLU A 209 -29.97 -0.40 6.20
CA GLU A 209 -31.08 -1.18 6.77
C GLU A 209 -30.53 -2.41 7.51
N PRO A 210 -30.92 -2.67 8.77
CA PRO A 210 -30.43 -3.82 9.51
C PRO A 210 -31.02 -5.12 8.93
N VAL A 211 -30.18 -6.13 8.74
CA VAL A 211 -30.55 -7.46 8.26
C VAL A 211 -30.67 -8.46 9.40
N GLY A 212 -29.91 -8.26 10.48
CA GLY A 212 -29.84 -9.16 11.62
C GLY A 212 -28.39 -9.41 12.02
N ARG A 213 -28.10 -10.63 12.48
CA ARG A 213 -26.75 -11.06 12.84
C ARG A 213 -26.35 -12.29 12.03
N ASN A 214 -25.09 -12.35 11.59
CA ASN A 214 -24.57 -13.53 10.90
C ASN A 214 -24.17 -14.65 11.87
N ALA A 215 -23.66 -15.76 11.31
CA ALA A 215 -23.20 -16.92 12.06
C ALA A 215 -22.07 -16.60 13.07
N LEU A 216 -21.38 -15.46 12.93
CA LEU A 216 -20.35 -14.98 13.85
C LEU A 216 -20.93 -14.05 14.93
N GLY A 217 -22.24 -13.81 14.94
CA GLY A 217 -22.93 -12.90 15.84
C GLY A 217 -22.69 -11.42 15.53
N LEU A 218 -22.10 -11.09 14.38
CA LEU A 218 -21.87 -9.73 13.91
C LEU A 218 -23.13 -9.18 13.26
N GLU A 219 -23.43 -7.90 13.52
CA GLU A 219 -24.55 -7.21 12.90
C GLU A 219 -24.29 -6.99 11.41
N GLU A 220 -25.30 -7.27 10.59
CA GLU A 220 -25.27 -7.09 9.15
C GLU A 220 -26.27 -6.03 8.72
N TRP A 221 -25.85 -5.24 7.75
CA TRP A 221 -26.58 -4.10 7.22
C TRP A 221 -26.57 -4.17 5.69
N LYS A 222 -27.69 -3.84 5.06
CA LYS A 222 -27.76 -3.55 3.63
C LYS A 222 -27.57 -2.06 3.42
N LEU A 223 -26.70 -1.71 2.48
CA LEU A 223 -26.44 -0.31 2.12
C LEU A 223 -27.13 0.01 0.80
N PHE A 224 -27.78 1.17 0.72
CA PHE A 224 -28.44 1.66 -0.49
C PHE A 224 -27.99 3.09 -0.78
N GLY A 225 -27.29 3.28 -1.90
CA GLY A 225 -26.81 4.59 -2.32
C GLY A 225 -25.72 4.50 -3.39
N ASP A 226 -25.38 5.65 -3.97
CA ASP A 226 -24.35 5.78 -4.99
C ASP A 226 -23.07 6.38 -4.39
N LYS A 227 -21.95 5.65 -4.52
CA LYS A 227 -20.63 6.18 -4.18
C LYS A 227 -19.98 6.78 -5.42
N TRP A 228 -19.50 8.03 -5.29
CA TRP A 228 -19.09 8.86 -6.42
C TRP A 228 -17.60 8.72 -6.76
N PHE A 229 -16.75 8.57 -5.73
CA PHE A 229 -15.34 8.24 -5.92
C PHE A 229 -14.99 6.99 -5.11
N CYS A 230 -14.64 5.93 -5.82
CA CYS A 230 -14.28 4.64 -5.25
C CYS A 230 -12.90 4.24 -5.79
N SER A 231 -11.85 4.49 -5.02
CA SER A 231 -10.52 3.96 -5.29
C SER A 231 -10.40 2.54 -4.74
N HIS A 232 -9.59 1.69 -5.39
CA HIS A 232 -9.28 0.36 -4.87
C HIS A 232 -10.50 -0.56 -4.73
N THR A 233 -11.36 -0.56 -5.73
CA THR A 233 -12.59 -1.38 -5.77
C THR A 233 -12.33 -2.88 -5.94
N ASP A 234 -11.08 -3.30 -6.19
CA ASP A 234 -10.64 -4.70 -6.11
C ASP A 234 -10.26 -5.14 -4.69
N ALA A 235 -10.41 -4.25 -3.70
CA ALA A 235 -10.29 -4.59 -2.29
C ALA A 235 -11.23 -5.74 -1.93
N ARG A 236 -10.66 -6.82 -1.38
CA ARG A 236 -11.43 -7.91 -0.78
C ARG A 236 -11.50 -7.64 0.73
N TRP A 237 -12.70 -7.65 1.29
CA TRP A 237 -13.01 -7.30 2.68
C TRP A 237 -13.77 -8.40 3.42
#